data_AF-A0A9X7PEJ1-F1
#
_entry.id   AF-A0A9X7PEJ1-F1
#
_cell.length_a   1.000
_cell.length_b   1.000
_cell.length_c   1.000
_cell.angle_alpha   90.00
_cell.angle_beta   90.00
_cell.angle_gamma   90.00
#
_symmetry.space_group_name_H-M   'P 1'
#
loop_
_entity.id
_entity.type
_entity.pdbx_description
1 polymer ?
#
loop_
_entity_poly.entity_id
_entity_poly.type
_entity_poly.pdbx_seq_one_letter_code
_entity_poly.pdbx_strand_id
1 'polypeptide(L)'
;AGAGAAGGLGYGALAGLGAVFRPGIEVMLDVLGFAGALAGADLVITGEGSLDAQTLRGKAPAGVAAAARARGVRVVAVCGRLALPAEELSAAGIERAYALTSLEPDPARCMALAGPLLERTAERIAEDCLG
;
A
#
# COMPACT_ATOMS: atom_id res chain seq x y z
N ALA A 1 16.04 -11.94 4.19
CA ALA A 1 16.79 -12.58 3.10
C ALA A 1 16.87 -11.60 1.93
N GLY A 2 18.04 -10.98 1.69
CA GLY A 2 18.20 -9.90 0.70
C GLY A 2 19.42 -10.03 -0.23
N ALA A 3 20.29 -11.01 0.01
CA ALA A 3 21.53 -11.21 -0.76
C ALA A 3 21.32 -11.79 -2.17
N GLY A 4 20.11 -12.25 -2.50
CA GLY A 4 19.77 -12.84 -3.81
C GLY A 4 19.08 -11.88 -4.80
N ALA A 5 18.76 -10.64 -4.39
CA ALA A 5 18.14 -9.67 -5.30
C ALA A 5 19.13 -9.32 -6.43
N ALA A 6 18.71 -9.55 -7.68
CA ALA A 6 19.50 -9.34 -8.90
C ALA A 6 20.78 -10.21 -9.04
N GLY A 7 20.77 -11.47 -8.62
CA GLY A 7 21.80 -12.45 -9.01
C GLY A 7 23.19 -12.20 -8.39
N GLY A 8 23.26 -11.72 -7.16
CA GLY A 8 24.52 -11.51 -6.42
C GLY A 8 25.06 -10.08 -6.42
N LEU A 9 24.48 -9.18 -7.24
CA LEU A 9 24.81 -7.76 -7.23
C LEU A 9 24.50 -7.10 -5.88
N GLY A 10 23.37 -7.46 -5.26
CA GLY A 10 23.03 -6.99 -3.91
C GLY A 10 24.07 -7.39 -2.87
N TYR A 11 24.66 -8.58 -2.99
CA TYR A 11 25.73 -9.04 -2.10
C TYR A 11 27.05 -8.29 -2.34
N GLY A 12 27.42 -8.06 -3.60
CA GLY A 12 28.62 -7.28 -3.95
C GLY A 12 28.57 -5.83 -3.46
N ALA A 13 27.41 -5.18 -3.54
CA ALA A 13 27.22 -3.83 -3.01
C ALA A 13 27.33 -3.78 -1.47
N LEU A 14 26.75 -4.78 -0.78
CA LEU A 14 26.86 -4.90 0.68
C LEU A 14 28.30 -5.15 1.12
N ALA A 15 29.04 -6.02 0.43
CA ALA A 15 30.39 -6.46 0.82
C ALA A 15 31.51 -5.49 0.43
N GLY A 16 31.37 -4.78 -0.71
CA GLY A 16 32.45 -3.97 -1.28
C GLY A 16 32.26 -2.45 -1.21
N LEU A 17 31.03 -1.97 -1.01
CA LEU A 17 30.70 -0.54 -1.11
C LEU A 17 30.07 0.04 0.17
N GLY A 18 29.98 -0.75 1.25
CA GLY A 18 29.36 -0.32 2.50
C GLY A 18 27.86 -0.04 2.38
N ALA A 19 27.19 -0.63 1.38
CA ALA A 19 25.75 -0.46 1.22
C ALA A 19 24.99 -1.04 2.41
N VAL A 20 23.81 -0.49 2.70
CA VAL A 20 22.89 -1.00 3.72
C VAL A 20 21.61 -1.49 3.05
N PHE A 21 21.07 -2.61 3.54
CA PHE A 21 19.79 -3.11 3.07
C PHE A 21 18.67 -2.23 3.62
N ARG A 22 17.88 -1.63 2.74
CA ARG A 22 16.67 -0.86 3.08
C ARG A 22 15.46 -1.46 2.37
N PRO A 23 14.30 -1.56 3.03
CA PRO A 23 13.05 -1.91 2.34
C PRO A 23 12.77 -0.94 1.19
N GLY A 24 12.44 -1.48 0.01
CA GLY A 24 12.26 -0.66 -1.19
C GLY A 24 11.18 0.42 -1.04
N ILE A 25 10.10 0.12 -0.30
CA ILE A 25 9.05 1.11 -0.02
C ILE A 25 9.59 2.30 0.79
N GLU A 26 10.41 2.09 1.80
CA GLU A 26 10.99 3.21 2.57
C GLU A 26 11.83 4.13 1.69
N VAL A 27 12.62 3.54 0.79
CA VAL A 27 13.40 4.31 -0.20
C VAL A 27 12.47 5.11 -1.11
N MET A 28 11.37 4.54 -1.56
CA MET A 28 10.41 5.26 -2.40
C MET A 28 9.70 6.39 -1.66
N LEU A 29 9.31 6.18 -0.40
CA LEU A 29 8.68 7.23 0.41
C LEU A 29 9.63 8.41 0.64
N ASP A 30 10.92 8.14 0.85
CA ASP A 30 11.96 9.18 0.96
C ASP A 30 12.10 9.95 -0.36
N VAL A 31 12.28 9.23 -1.48
CA VAL A 31 12.49 9.82 -2.81
C VAL A 31 11.28 10.66 -3.26
N LEU A 32 10.07 10.22 -2.93
CA LEU A 32 8.83 10.93 -3.25
C LEU A 32 8.53 12.08 -2.28
N GLY A 33 9.34 12.28 -1.23
CA GLY A 33 9.09 13.32 -0.23
C GLY A 33 7.78 13.09 0.54
N PHE A 34 7.37 11.84 0.72
CA PHE A 34 6.06 11.48 1.28
C PHE A 34 5.81 12.09 2.66
N ALA A 35 6.85 12.18 3.50
CA ALA A 35 6.76 12.79 4.82
C ALA A 35 6.33 14.27 4.80
N GLY A 36 6.65 15.00 3.71
CA GLY A 36 6.20 16.37 3.48
C GLY A 36 4.75 16.41 2.99
N ALA A 37 4.36 15.49 2.10
CA ALA A 37 2.98 15.36 1.61
C ALA A 37 1.99 15.00 2.73
N LEU A 38 2.46 14.29 3.78
CA LEU A 38 1.66 14.02 4.98
C LEU A 38 1.39 15.26 5.83
N ALA A 39 2.16 16.34 5.68
CA ALA A 39 1.95 17.55 6.45
C ALA A 39 0.68 18.27 5.94
N GLY A 40 -0.40 18.15 6.70
CA GLY A 40 -1.72 18.72 6.36
C GLY A 40 -2.67 17.75 5.67
N ALA A 41 -2.31 16.46 5.56
CA ALA A 41 -3.24 15.44 5.08
C ALA A 41 -4.13 14.93 6.22
N ASP A 42 -5.44 14.90 6.01
CA ASP A 42 -6.41 14.29 6.94
C ASP A 42 -6.62 12.79 6.66
N LEU A 43 -6.39 12.38 5.40
CA LEU A 43 -6.61 11.03 4.90
C LEU A 43 -5.55 10.66 3.86
N VAL A 44 -5.06 9.43 3.94
CA VAL A 44 -4.23 8.79 2.92
C VAL A 44 -5.00 7.63 2.29
N ILE A 45 -5.04 7.60 0.95
CA ILE A 45 -5.55 6.48 0.18
C ILE A 45 -4.36 5.76 -0.44
N THR A 46 -4.23 4.46 -0.16
CA THR A 46 -3.20 3.59 -0.75
C THR A 46 -3.84 2.41 -1.50
N GLY A 47 -3.06 1.57 -2.17
CA GLY A 47 -3.63 0.41 -2.84
C GLY A 47 -2.64 -0.55 -3.49
N GLU A 48 -3.11 -1.77 -3.73
CA GLU A 48 -2.46 -2.76 -4.58
C GLU A 48 -3.47 -3.76 -5.17
N GLY A 49 -3.06 -4.58 -6.15
CA GLY A 49 -3.99 -5.53 -6.79
C GLY A 49 -4.57 -6.59 -5.83
N SER A 50 -3.80 -7.03 -4.84
CA SER A 50 -4.20 -8.07 -3.88
C SER A 50 -3.74 -7.70 -2.48
N LEU A 51 -4.70 -7.38 -1.61
CA LEU A 51 -4.41 -7.11 -0.21
C LEU A 51 -4.48 -8.42 0.57
N ASP A 52 -3.36 -9.13 0.59
CA ASP A 52 -3.15 -10.42 1.27
C ASP A 52 -2.00 -10.37 2.30
N ALA A 53 -1.73 -11.48 3.00
CA ALA A 53 -0.68 -11.57 4.01
C ALA A 53 0.74 -11.21 3.50
N GLN A 54 1.00 -11.25 2.19
CA GLN A 54 2.28 -10.80 1.64
C GLN A 54 2.39 -9.27 1.62
N THR A 55 1.27 -8.56 1.53
CA THR A 55 1.20 -7.10 1.65
C THR A 55 1.83 -6.61 2.95
N LEU A 56 1.47 -7.30 4.03
CA LEU A 56 1.91 -6.97 5.40
C LEU A 56 3.42 -7.13 5.60
N ARG A 57 4.12 -7.79 4.67
CA ARG A 57 5.56 -8.09 4.75
C ARG A 57 6.44 -7.03 4.08
N GLY A 58 5.99 -5.77 4.06
CA GLY A 58 6.79 -4.64 3.59
C GLY A 58 6.55 -4.24 2.13
N LYS A 59 5.37 -4.52 1.58
CA LYS A 59 4.93 -3.93 0.31
C LYS A 59 4.46 -2.47 0.49
N ALA A 60 4.16 -1.83 -0.63
CA ALA A 60 3.80 -0.42 -0.68
C ALA A 60 2.67 -0.02 0.28
N PRO A 61 1.52 -0.73 0.34
CA PRO A 61 0.44 -0.33 1.24
C PRO A 61 0.83 -0.36 2.72
N ALA A 62 1.60 -1.37 3.15
CA ALA A 62 2.06 -1.48 4.53
C ALA A 62 3.05 -0.36 4.90
N GLY A 63 3.99 -0.02 4.00
CA GLY A 63 4.93 1.09 4.25
C GLY A 63 4.24 2.45 4.29
N VAL A 64 3.30 2.70 3.37
CA VAL A 64 2.47 3.92 3.36
C VAL A 64 1.65 4.02 4.64
N ALA A 65 0.98 2.94 5.05
CA ALA A 65 0.15 2.93 6.25
C ALA A 65 0.97 3.18 7.52
N ALA A 66 2.15 2.56 7.63
CA ALA A 66 3.06 2.79 8.75
C ALA A 66 3.53 4.25 8.83
N ALA A 67 3.94 4.84 7.70
CA ALA A 67 4.39 6.23 7.64
C ALA A 67 3.28 7.23 7.99
N ALA A 68 2.06 7.03 7.47
CA ALA A 68 0.90 7.87 7.75
C ALA A 68 0.47 7.76 9.23
N ARG A 69 0.40 6.53 9.76
CA ARG A 69 0.06 6.26 11.17
C ARG A 69 1.04 6.92 12.13
N ALA A 70 2.34 6.93 11.81
CA ALA A 70 3.35 7.61 12.62
C ALA A 70 3.13 9.12 12.73
N ARG A 71 2.32 9.71 11.84
CA ARG A 71 1.90 11.11 11.85
C ARG A 71 0.45 11.31 12.31
N GLY A 72 -0.23 10.24 12.74
CA GLY A 72 -1.63 10.30 13.17
C GLY A 72 -2.63 10.50 12.03
N VAL A 73 -2.21 10.31 10.77
CA VAL A 73 -3.08 10.47 9.60
C VAL A 73 -3.84 9.16 9.32
N ARG A 74 -5.14 9.27 9.04
CA ARG A 74 -6.01 8.11 8.74
C ARG A 74 -5.61 7.48 7.40
N VAL A 75 -5.78 6.17 7.28
CA VAL A 75 -5.40 5.43 6.06
C VAL A 75 -6.52 4.50 5.64
N VAL A 76 -6.90 4.57 4.37
CA VAL A 76 -7.76 3.58 3.72
C VAL A 76 -7.04 2.97 2.52
N ALA A 77 -7.42 1.74 2.16
CA ALA A 77 -6.84 1.02 1.04
C ALA A 77 -7.88 0.74 -0.05
N VAL A 78 -7.48 0.86 -1.31
CA VAL A 78 -8.22 0.36 -2.47
C VAL A 78 -7.47 -0.82 -3.06
N CYS A 79 -8.14 -1.94 -3.29
CA CYS A 79 -7.49 -3.14 -3.81
C CYS A 79 -8.33 -3.86 -4.85
N GLY A 80 -7.69 -4.66 -5.70
CA GLY A 80 -8.42 -5.52 -6.63
C GLY A 80 -9.23 -6.56 -5.85
N ARG A 81 -8.56 -7.30 -4.98
CA ARG A 81 -9.16 -8.25 -4.04
C ARG A 81 -8.65 -8.04 -2.62
N LEU A 82 -9.51 -8.32 -1.64
CA LEU A 82 -9.19 -8.35 -0.22
C LEU A 82 -9.16 -9.81 0.26
N ALA A 83 -8.01 -10.24 0.78
CA ALA A 83 -7.78 -11.57 1.34
C ALA A 83 -7.19 -11.50 2.77
N LEU A 84 -7.43 -10.38 3.46
CA LEU A 84 -7.04 -10.17 4.85
C LEU A 84 -8.30 -10.07 5.73
N PRO A 85 -8.27 -10.64 6.95
CA PRO A 85 -9.29 -10.37 7.95
C PRO A 85 -9.18 -8.92 8.47
N ALA A 86 -10.27 -8.40 9.02
CA ALA A 86 -10.34 -7.03 9.53
C ALA A 86 -9.29 -6.71 10.61
N GLU A 87 -8.97 -7.71 11.45
CA GLU A 87 -7.97 -7.58 12.52
C GLU A 87 -6.56 -7.32 11.96
N GLU A 88 -6.18 -8.03 10.89
CA GLU A 88 -4.88 -7.85 10.23
C GLU A 88 -4.78 -6.51 9.51
N LEU A 89 -5.89 -6.01 8.92
CA LEU A 89 -5.95 -4.66 8.35
C LEU A 89 -5.71 -3.59 9.41
N SER A 90 -6.43 -3.70 10.53
CA SER A 90 -6.31 -2.74 11.64
C SER A 90 -4.91 -2.76 12.24
N ALA A 91 -4.33 -3.95 12.42
CA ALA A 91 -2.95 -4.11 12.89
C ALA A 91 -1.94 -3.44 11.95
N ALA A 92 -2.18 -3.48 10.64
CA ALA A 92 -1.39 -2.81 9.63
C ALA A 92 -1.57 -1.27 9.60
N GLY A 93 -2.48 -0.73 10.41
CA GLY A 93 -2.79 0.70 10.42
C GLY A 93 -3.70 1.15 9.28
N ILE A 94 -4.42 0.21 8.65
CA ILE A 94 -5.41 0.50 7.60
C ILE A 94 -6.80 0.45 8.26
N GLU A 95 -7.50 1.58 8.25
CA GLU A 95 -8.83 1.73 8.86
C GLU A 95 -9.89 0.92 8.12
N ARG A 96 -9.84 0.95 6.78
CA ARG A 96 -10.78 0.26 5.90
C ARG A 96 -10.14 -0.09 4.56
N ALA A 97 -10.57 -1.19 3.96
CA ALA A 97 -10.19 -1.59 2.62
C ALA A 97 -11.41 -1.72 1.71
N TYR A 98 -11.30 -1.23 0.48
CA TYR A 98 -12.31 -1.29 -0.56
C TYR A 98 -11.82 -2.19 -1.69
N ALA A 99 -12.46 -3.34 -1.87
CA ALA A 99 -12.10 -4.28 -2.93
C ALA A 99 -12.94 -4.04 -4.18
N LEU A 100 -12.31 -3.95 -5.35
CA LEU A 100 -13.02 -3.87 -6.64
C LEU A 100 -13.89 -5.11 -6.85
N THR A 101 -13.45 -6.28 -6.36
CA THR A 101 -14.25 -7.52 -6.40
C THR A 101 -15.56 -7.45 -5.61
N SER A 102 -15.71 -6.47 -4.72
CA SER A 102 -17.00 -6.21 -4.04
C SER A 102 -18.00 -5.47 -4.93
N LEU A 103 -17.54 -4.79 -5.98
CA LEU A 103 -18.38 -4.13 -6.99
C LEU A 103 -18.59 -4.99 -8.23
N GLU A 104 -17.58 -5.78 -8.62
CA GLU A 104 -17.61 -6.69 -9.76
C GLU A 104 -16.89 -8.01 -9.39
N PRO A 105 -17.62 -9.11 -9.14
CA PRO A 105 -17.01 -10.36 -8.67
C PRO A 105 -16.02 -11.02 -9.66
N ASP A 106 -16.12 -10.75 -10.96
CA ASP A 106 -15.21 -11.31 -11.98
C ASP A 106 -13.88 -10.54 -12.04
N PRO A 107 -12.73 -11.15 -11.69
CA PRO A 107 -11.42 -10.49 -11.74
C PRO A 107 -11.03 -10.02 -13.15
N ALA A 108 -11.43 -10.74 -14.20
CA ALA A 108 -11.14 -10.34 -15.57
C ALA A 108 -11.86 -9.04 -15.93
N ARG A 109 -13.12 -8.91 -15.50
CA ARG A 109 -13.89 -7.67 -15.66
C ARG A 109 -13.37 -6.55 -14.77
N CYS A 110 -12.94 -6.85 -13.54
CA CYS A 110 -12.27 -5.87 -12.68
C CYS A 110 -11.04 -5.26 -13.36
N MET A 111 -10.21 -6.08 -14.01
CA MET A 111 -9.04 -5.60 -14.74
C MET A 111 -9.42 -4.80 -15.99
N ALA A 112 -10.41 -5.28 -16.76
CA ALA A 112 -10.87 -4.60 -17.97
C ALA A 112 -11.57 -3.26 -17.69
N LEU A 113 -12.22 -3.13 -16.53
CA LEU A 113 -12.99 -1.95 -16.11
C LEU A 113 -12.39 -1.24 -14.90
N ALA A 114 -11.08 -1.38 -14.68
CA ALA A 114 -10.42 -0.87 -13.48
C ALA A 114 -10.68 0.62 -13.25
N GLY A 115 -10.62 1.45 -14.30
CA GLY A 115 -10.88 2.90 -14.21
C GLY A 115 -12.27 3.22 -13.65
N PRO A 116 -13.37 2.84 -14.33
CA PRO A 116 -14.72 3.08 -13.83
C PRO A 116 -15.00 2.49 -12.44
N LEU A 117 -14.42 1.33 -12.12
CA LEU A 117 -14.58 0.72 -10.79
C LEU A 117 -13.82 1.50 -9.70
N LEU A 118 -12.64 2.05 -10.02
CA LEU A 118 -11.90 2.92 -9.13
C LEU A 118 -12.64 4.24 -8.90
N GLU A 119 -13.27 4.83 -9.92
CA GLU A 119 -14.08 6.04 -9.79
C GLU A 119 -15.25 5.83 -8.80
N ARG A 120 -16.03 4.77 -9.00
CA ARG A 120 -17.13 4.41 -8.08
C ARG A 120 -16.64 4.10 -6.66
N THR A 121 -15.45 3.53 -6.55
CA THR A 121 -14.83 3.27 -5.24
C THR A 121 -14.42 4.59 -4.58
N ALA A 122 -13.89 5.55 -5.34
CA ALA A 122 -13.53 6.87 -4.83
C ALA A 122 -14.74 7.67 -4.35
N GLU A 123 -15.87 7.62 -5.07
CA GLU A 123 -17.14 8.20 -4.63
C GLU A 123 -17.55 7.66 -3.26
N ARG A 124 -17.52 6.33 -3.10
CA ARG A 124 -17.85 5.69 -1.82
C ARG A 124 -16.88 6.04 -0.69
N ILE A 125 -15.58 6.20 -0.99
CA ILE A 125 -14.60 6.67 -0.01
C ILE A 125 -14.93 8.09 0.44
N ALA A 126 -15.29 8.97 -0.49
CA ALA A 126 -15.66 10.34 -0.16
C ALA A 126 -16.89 10.36 0.76
N GLU A 127 -17.92 9.58 0.46
CA GLU A 127 -19.10 9.43 1.33
C GLU A 127 -18.74 8.90 2.73
N ASP A 128 -17.91 7.86 2.81
CA ASP A 128 -17.53 7.24 4.09
C ASP A 128 -16.58 8.09 4.94
N CYS A 129 -15.74 8.93 4.32
CA CYS A 129 -14.60 9.59 4.99
C CYS A 129 -14.69 11.12 5.07
N LEU A 130 -15.44 11.76 4.19
CA LEU A 130 -15.57 13.23 4.08
C LEU A 130 -17.01 13.71 4.33
N GLY A 131 -17.96 12.78 4.45
CA GLY A 131 -19.35 13.05 4.80
C GLY A 131 -19.57 13.35 6.28
#